data_AF-A0A6G9N835-F1
#
_entry.id   AF-A0A6G9N835-F1
#
_cell.length_a   1.000
_cell.length_b   1.000
_cell.length_c   1.000
_cell.angle_alpha   90.00
_cell.angle_beta   90.00
_cell.angle_gamma   90.00
#
_symmetry.space_group_name_H-M   'P 1'
#
loop_
_entity.id
_entity.type
_entity.pdbx_description
1 polymer ?
#
loop_
_entity_poly.entity_id
_entity_poly.type
_entity_poly.pdbx_seq_one_letter_code
_entity_poly.pdbx_strand_id
1 'polypeptide(L)'
;MGLLETLIGPISSIIDKVIPDKEARARAKLELLRLEGTQEMQLIEARLQAIVAEANSPDPWTSRARPSFLYVMYVLLLTAIPMGVLSAFNPAAARDIASGMNEYLAGLPEPLYALFGTGYLGYTAARQWGKIKGVDR
;
A
#
# COMPACT_ATOMS: atom_id res chain seq x y z
N MET A 1 -10.79 12.83 5.95
CA MET A 1 -10.60 13.06 7.40
C MET A 1 -10.82 14.54 7.71
N GLY A 2 -9.87 15.46 7.46
CA GLY A 2 -10.00 16.84 8.00
C GLY A 2 -11.07 17.77 7.43
N LEU A 3 -11.45 17.70 6.14
CA LEU A 3 -12.36 18.67 5.51
C LEU A 3 -13.86 18.39 5.75
N LEU A 4 -14.26 17.12 5.94
CA LEU A 4 -15.66 16.76 6.12
C LEU A 4 -16.10 16.97 7.59
N GLU A 5 -15.29 16.53 8.56
CA GLU A 5 -15.52 16.82 9.98
C GLU A 5 -15.61 18.32 10.27
N THR A 6 -14.80 19.15 9.59
CA THR A 6 -14.85 20.61 9.73
C THR A 6 -16.07 21.25 9.05
N LEU A 7 -16.69 20.62 8.06
CA LEU A 7 -17.91 21.09 7.41
C LEU A 7 -19.20 20.62 8.11
N ILE A 8 -19.14 19.49 8.81
CA ILE A 8 -20.29 18.92 9.55
C ILE A 8 -20.71 19.80 10.72
N GLY A 9 -19.76 20.37 11.47
CA GLY A 9 -20.08 21.31 12.55
C GLY A 9 -20.93 22.51 12.07
N PRO A 10 -20.47 23.26 11.04
CA PRO A 10 -21.24 24.33 10.42
C PRO A 10 -22.59 23.88 9.84
N ILE A 11 -22.65 22.78 9.10
CA ILE A 11 -23.90 22.29 8.49
C ILE A 11 -24.90 21.83 9.56
N SER A 12 -24.44 21.16 10.61
CA SER A 12 -25.25 20.80 11.77
C SER A 12 -25.80 22.03 12.49
N SER A 13 -25.00 23.10 12.61
CA SER A 13 -25.46 24.38 13.18
C SER A 13 -26.48 25.12 12.30
N ILE A 14 -26.39 24.95 10.98
CA ILE A 14 -27.38 25.48 10.02
C ILE A 14 -28.69 24.70 10.16
N ILE A 15 -28.63 23.37 10.26
CA ILE A 15 -29.80 22.52 10.53
C ILE A 15 -30.47 22.91 11.85
N ASP A 16 -29.67 23.22 12.88
CA ASP A 16 -30.18 23.68 14.18
C ASP A 16 -30.90 25.04 14.12
N LYS A 17 -30.55 25.90 13.16
CA LYS A 17 -31.17 27.23 12.95
C LYS A 17 -32.35 27.21 11.98
N VAL A 18 -32.33 26.31 11.00
CA VAL A 18 -33.34 26.25 9.92
C VAL A 18 -34.51 25.34 10.27
N ILE A 19 -34.29 24.29 11.09
CA ILE A 19 -35.34 23.33 11.47
C ILE A 19 -35.75 23.55 12.94
N PRO A 20 -36.89 24.23 13.20
CA PRO A 20 -37.38 24.48 14.57
C PRO A 20 -37.95 23.23 15.24
N ASP A 21 -38.42 22.25 14.49
CA ASP A 21 -38.94 20.97 15.01
C ASP A 21 -37.81 20.01 15.43
N LYS A 22 -37.90 19.47 16.65
CA LYS A 22 -36.86 18.61 17.24
C LYS A 22 -36.74 17.26 16.54
N GLU A 23 -37.86 16.70 16.08
CA GLU A 23 -37.83 15.40 15.39
C GLU A 23 -37.26 15.54 13.98
N ALA A 24 -37.70 16.53 13.21
CA ALA A 24 -37.17 16.78 11.86
C ALA A 24 -35.67 17.06 11.87
N ARG A 25 -35.16 17.75 12.89
CA ARG A 25 -33.73 18.02 13.11
C ARG A 25 -32.94 16.74 13.39
N ALA A 26 -33.45 15.85 14.24
CA ALA A 26 -32.81 14.57 14.55
C ALA A 26 -32.74 13.67 13.31
N ARG A 27 -33.80 13.64 12.50
CA ARG A 27 -33.84 12.92 11.21
C ARG A 27 -32.81 13.48 10.23
N ALA A 28 -32.72 14.79 10.07
CA ALA A 28 -31.75 15.44 9.18
C ALA A 28 -30.29 15.17 9.60
N LYS A 29 -29.98 15.18 10.91
CA LYS A 29 -28.63 14.83 11.41
C LYS A 29 -28.31 13.35 11.18
N LEU A 30 -29.29 12.47 11.36
CA LEU A 30 -29.12 11.03 11.12
C LEU A 30 -28.94 10.71 9.62
N GLU A 31 -29.61 11.46 8.76
CA GLU A 31 -29.46 11.37 7.31
C GLU A 31 -28.10 11.90 6.84
N LEU A 32 -27.59 13.00 7.42
CA LEU A 32 -26.21 13.46 7.20
C LEU A 32 -25.16 12.41 7.59
N LEU A 33 -25.30 11.80 8.77
CA LEU A 33 -24.38 10.74 9.21
C LEU A 33 -24.43 9.50 8.30
N ARG A 34 -25.61 9.16 7.78
CA ARG A 34 -25.76 8.09 6.78
C ARG A 34 -25.09 8.44 5.45
N LEU A 35 -25.26 9.66 4.97
CA LEU A 35 -24.63 10.13 3.73
C LEU A 35 -23.11 10.14 3.86
N GLU A 36 -22.57 10.59 4.99
CA GLU A 36 -21.14 10.52 5.31
C GLU A 36 -20.64 9.07 5.31
N GLY A 37 -21.30 8.17 6.04
CA GLY A 37 -20.90 6.76 6.08
C GLY A 37 -20.97 6.08 4.71
N THR A 38 -21.93 6.45 3.86
CA THR A 38 -22.04 5.92 2.49
C THR A 38 -20.92 6.45 1.59
N GLN A 39 -20.57 7.73 1.72
CA GLN A 39 -19.51 8.36 0.94
C GLN A 39 -18.12 7.86 1.37
N GLU A 40 -17.87 7.68 2.66
CA GLU A 40 -16.65 7.05 3.15
C GLU A 40 -16.49 5.62 2.65
N MET A 41 -17.59 4.86 2.65
CA MET A 41 -17.61 3.50 2.09
C MET A 41 -17.28 3.50 0.60
N GLN A 42 -17.86 4.39 -0.19
CA GLN A 42 -17.56 4.54 -1.63
C GLN A 42 -16.09 4.92 -1.88
N LEU A 43 -15.51 5.78 -1.02
CA LEU A 43 -14.09 6.15 -1.08
C LEU A 43 -13.17 4.96 -0.77
N ILE A 44 -13.55 4.13 0.19
CA ILE A 44 -12.83 2.89 0.54
C ILE A 44 -12.95 1.88 -0.61
N GLU A 45 -14.15 1.67 -1.15
CA GLU A 45 -14.39 0.80 -2.30
C GLU A 45 -13.57 1.25 -3.51
N ALA A 46 -13.59 2.53 -3.87
CA ALA A 46 -12.81 3.05 -4.99
C ALA A 46 -11.29 2.79 -4.83
N ARG A 47 -10.77 2.87 -3.60
CA ARG A 47 -9.36 2.54 -3.30
C ARG A 47 -9.09 1.03 -3.40
N LEU A 48 -10.05 0.21 -3.00
CA LEU A 48 -9.96 -1.25 -3.07
C LEU A 48 -10.20 -1.79 -4.49
N GLN A 49 -10.97 -1.10 -5.33
CA GLN A 49 -11.31 -1.57 -6.68
C GLN A 49 -10.07 -1.81 -7.54
N ALA A 50 -9.08 -0.92 -7.49
CA ALA A 50 -7.81 -1.14 -8.19
C ALA A 50 -7.07 -2.39 -7.69
N ILE A 51 -7.17 -2.70 -6.39
CA ILE A 51 -6.56 -3.89 -5.78
C ILE A 51 -7.28 -5.16 -6.21
N VAL A 52 -8.62 -5.13 -6.19
CA VAL A 52 -9.47 -6.27 -6.55
C VAL A 52 -9.41 -6.54 -8.06
N ALA A 53 -9.35 -5.50 -8.89
CA ALA A 53 -9.18 -5.62 -10.34
C ALA A 53 -7.82 -6.25 -10.70
N GLU A 54 -6.74 -5.82 -10.03
CA GLU A 54 -5.40 -6.41 -10.22
C GLU A 54 -5.39 -7.88 -9.78
N ALA A 55 -5.96 -8.20 -8.61
CA ALA A 55 -6.05 -9.56 -8.10
C ALA A 55 -6.91 -10.51 -8.96
N ASN A 56 -7.97 -10.00 -9.60
CA ASN A 56 -8.83 -10.77 -10.51
C ASN A 56 -8.30 -10.82 -11.95
N SER A 57 -7.12 -10.26 -12.22
CA SER A 57 -6.51 -10.36 -13.55
C SER A 57 -6.27 -11.82 -13.93
N PRO A 58 -6.64 -12.25 -15.16
CA PRO A 58 -6.39 -13.61 -15.63
C PRO A 58 -4.89 -13.90 -15.81
N ASP A 59 -4.05 -12.86 -15.88
CA ASP A 59 -2.59 -12.99 -15.93
C ASP A 59 -2.00 -13.30 -14.53
N PRO A 60 -1.28 -14.42 -14.35
CA PRO A 60 -0.70 -14.81 -13.06
C PRO A 60 0.35 -13.84 -12.51
N TRP A 61 1.05 -13.09 -13.37
CA TRP A 61 2.10 -12.16 -12.95
C TRP A 61 1.49 -10.86 -12.42
N THR A 62 0.43 -10.37 -13.07
CA THR A 62 -0.35 -9.20 -12.65
C THR A 62 -1.11 -9.47 -11.36
N SER A 63 -1.81 -10.60 -11.25
CA SER A 63 -2.57 -10.97 -10.04
C SER A 63 -1.69 -11.20 -8.81
N ARG A 64 -0.41 -11.55 -9.01
CA ARG A 64 0.55 -11.84 -7.94
C ARG A 64 1.66 -10.80 -7.81
N ALA A 65 1.51 -9.64 -8.43
CA ALA A 65 2.53 -8.60 -8.37
C ALA A 65 2.85 -8.19 -6.92
N ARG A 66 1.84 -8.01 -6.06
CA ARG A 66 2.08 -7.60 -4.66
C ARG A 66 2.71 -8.69 -3.79
N PRO A 67 2.25 -9.96 -3.84
CA PRO A 67 2.91 -11.05 -3.11
C PRO A 67 4.28 -11.43 -3.68
N SER A 68 4.59 -11.09 -4.94
CA SER A 68 5.82 -11.53 -5.62
C SER A 68 7.10 -11.15 -4.89
N PHE A 69 7.16 -9.95 -4.31
CA PHE A 69 8.33 -9.51 -3.52
C PHE A 69 8.61 -10.46 -2.36
N LEU A 70 7.56 -10.86 -1.65
CA LEU A 70 7.65 -11.77 -0.53
C LEU A 70 8.08 -13.18 -0.99
N TYR A 71 7.67 -13.61 -2.19
CA TYR A 71 8.18 -14.85 -2.78
C TYR A 71 9.68 -14.78 -3.10
N VAL A 72 10.18 -13.65 -3.61
CA VAL A 72 11.63 -13.46 -3.83
C VAL A 72 12.40 -13.52 -2.51
N MET A 73 11.88 -12.88 -1.45
CA MET A 73 12.48 -12.97 -0.12
C MET A 73 12.49 -14.39 0.41
N TYR A 74 11.40 -15.15 0.22
CA TYR A 74 11.36 -16.56 0.60
C TYR A 74 12.36 -17.40 -0.17
N VAL A 75 12.56 -17.16 -1.47
CA VAL A 75 13.61 -17.85 -2.23
C VAL A 75 14.97 -17.55 -1.62
N LEU A 76 15.33 -16.28 -1.39
CA LEU A 76 16.61 -15.90 -0.78
C LEU A 76 16.85 -16.59 0.57
N LEU A 77 15.84 -16.63 1.44
CA LEU A 77 15.94 -17.24 2.76
C LEU A 77 15.99 -18.77 2.68
N LEU A 78 15.11 -19.38 1.88
CA LEU A 78 15.04 -20.84 1.77
C LEU A 78 16.24 -21.43 1.04
N THR A 79 16.92 -20.66 0.16
CA THR A 79 18.19 -21.07 -0.44
C THR A 79 19.31 -21.28 0.60
N ALA A 80 19.17 -20.74 1.82
CA ALA A 80 20.10 -21.04 2.92
C ALA A 80 20.05 -22.52 3.37
N ILE A 81 18.90 -23.19 3.23
CA ILE A 81 18.73 -24.60 3.63
C ILE A 81 19.61 -25.53 2.77
N PRO A 82 19.49 -25.56 1.42
CA PRO A 82 20.36 -26.41 0.60
C PRO A 82 21.82 -26.00 0.70
N MET A 83 22.14 -24.71 0.89
CA MET A 83 23.52 -24.28 1.13
C MET A 83 24.07 -24.78 2.48
N GLY A 84 23.24 -24.81 3.52
CA GLY A 84 23.58 -25.40 4.81
C GLY A 84 23.84 -26.90 4.70
N VAL A 85 22.99 -27.63 3.98
CA VAL A 85 23.19 -29.04 3.68
C VAL A 85 24.49 -29.25 2.90
N LEU A 86 24.73 -28.47 1.84
CA LEU A 86 25.97 -28.52 1.05
C LEU A 86 27.19 -28.26 1.94
N SER A 87 27.12 -27.31 2.87
CA SER A 87 28.23 -27.00 3.77
C SER A 87 28.60 -28.18 4.69
N ALA A 88 27.64 -29.03 5.04
CA ALA A 88 27.90 -30.22 5.87
C ALA A 88 28.64 -31.32 5.11
N PHE A 89 28.43 -31.43 3.79
CA PHE A 89 29.06 -32.47 2.96
C PHE A 89 30.32 -31.99 2.22
N ASN A 90 30.33 -30.73 1.78
CA ASN A 90 31.46 -30.11 1.08
C ASN A 90 31.60 -28.63 1.50
N PRO A 91 32.30 -28.37 2.63
CA PRO A 91 32.48 -27.02 3.15
C PRO A 91 33.23 -26.09 2.19
N ALA A 92 34.19 -26.62 1.42
CA ALA A 92 34.99 -25.83 0.49
C ALA A 92 34.13 -25.29 -0.65
N ALA A 93 33.37 -26.15 -1.32
CA ALA A 93 32.46 -25.73 -2.39
C ALA A 93 31.39 -24.75 -1.88
N ALA A 94 30.83 -24.98 -0.68
CA ALA A 94 29.87 -24.06 -0.08
C ALA A 94 30.47 -22.67 0.15
N ARG A 95 31.74 -22.59 0.57
CA ARG A 95 32.46 -21.34 0.78
C ARG A 95 32.72 -20.60 -0.53
N ASP A 96 33.16 -21.31 -1.56
CA ASP A 96 33.47 -20.73 -2.88
C ASP A 96 32.20 -20.17 -3.56
N ILE A 97 31.08 -20.88 -3.42
CA ILE A 97 29.77 -20.40 -3.92
C ILE A 97 29.35 -19.14 -3.14
N ALA A 98 29.46 -19.15 -1.82
CA ALA A 98 29.08 -18.02 -0.99
C ALA A 98 29.96 -16.78 -1.22
N SER A 99 31.27 -16.95 -1.44
CA SER A 99 32.16 -15.84 -1.79
C SER A 99 31.84 -15.29 -3.17
N GLY A 100 31.68 -16.16 -4.18
CA GLY A 100 31.33 -15.73 -5.53
C GLY A 100 29.99 -14.98 -5.60
N MET A 101 28.98 -15.43 -4.84
CA MET A 101 27.71 -14.71 -4.73
C MET A 101 27.86 -13.33 -4.07
N ASN A 102 28.62 -13.23 -2.98
CA ASN A 102 28.86 -11.96 -2.32
C ASN A 102 29.66 -10.99 -3.20
N GLU A 103 30.68 -11.47 -3.89
CA GLU A 103 31.47 -10.66 -4.83
C GLU A 103 30.63 -10.16 -6.00
N TYR A 104 29.77 -11.01 -6.56
CA TYR A 104 28.84 -10.61 -7.62
C TYR A 104 27.88 -9.51 -7.15
N LEU A 105 27.26 -9.68 -5.98
CA LEU A 105 26.31 -8.70 -5.44
C LEU A 105 27.01 -7.40 -5.01
N ALA A 106 28.17 -7.49 -4.37
CA ALA A 106 28.96 -6.31 -4.00
C ALA A 106 29.57 -5.59 -5.22
N GLY A 107 29.74 -6.29 -6.34
CA GLY A 107 30.19 -5.73 -7.61
C GLY A 107 29.13 -4.88 -8.32
N LEU A 108 27.86 -4.96 -7.91
CA LEU A 108 26.79 -4.13 -8.47
C LEU A 108 26.90 -2.69 -7.91
N PRO A 109 26.96 -1.67 -8.77
CA PRO A 109 27.06 -0.28 -8.33
C PRO A 109 25.94 0.13 -7.37
N GLU A 110 26.29 0.77 -6.26
CA GLU A 110 25.33 1.35 -5.30
C GLU A 110 24.25 2.23 -5.96
N PRO A 111 24.54 3.03 -7.02
CA PRO A 111 23.51 3.78 -7.74
C PRO A 111 22.38 2.92 -8.31
N LEU A 112 22.61 1.65 -8.67
CA LEU A 112 21.56 0.75 -9.14
C LEU A 112 20.63 0.33 -7.98
N TYR A 113 21.20 0.07 -6.80
CA TYR A 113 20.41 -0.21 -5.60
C TYR A 113 19.62 1.01 -5.15
N ALA A 114 20.23 2.19 -5.21
CA ALA A 114 19.57 3.46 -4.95
C ALA A 114 18.45 3.73 -5.96
N LEU A 115 18.66 3.48 -7.25
CA LEU A 115 17.63 3.61 -8.29
C LEU A 115 16.46 2.63 -8.06
N PHE A 116 16.76 1.39 -7.69
CA PHE A 116 15.74 0.40 -7.36
C PHE A 116 14.92 0.81 -6.12
N GLY A 117 15.60 1.22 -5.04
CA GLY A 117 14.96 1.67 -3.81
C GLY A 117 14.14 2.95 -4.02
N THR A 118 14.67 3.91 -4.77
CA THR A 118 13.97 5.14 -5.12
C THR A 118 12.83 4.91 -6.11
N GLY A 119 12.89 3.93 -7.02
CA GLY A 119 11.75 3.54 -7.86
C GLY A 119 10.62 2.90 -7.04
N TYR A 120 10.98 2.03 -6.09
CA TYR A 120 10.04 1.31 -5.24
C TYR A 120 9.35 2.24 -4.22
N LEU A 121 10.11 3.15 -3.59
CA LEU A 121 9.60 4.12 -2.61
C LEU A 121 9.15 5.44 -3.24
N GLY A 122 9.64 5.76 -4.43
CA GLY A 122 9.34 7.01 -5.13
C GLY A 122 7.91 7.09 -5.61
N TYR A 123 7.28 5.96 -5.99
CA TYR A 123 5.86 5.96 -6.35
C TYR A 123 4.97 6.29 -5.15
N THR A 124 5.30 5.79 -3.96
CA THR A 124 4.55 6.11 -2.75
C THR A 124 4.81 7.55 -2.32
N ALA A 125 6.05 8.04 -2.40
CA ALA A 125 6.40 9.43 -2.12
C ALA A 125 5.73 10.42 -3.09
N ALA A 126 5.75 10.15 -4.40
CA ALA A 126 5.10 10.99 -5.42
C ALA A 126 3.59 11.05 -5.23
N ARG A 127 2.96 9.92 -4.87
CA ARG A 127 1.52 9.83 -4.62
C ARG A 127 1.10 10.49 -3.29
N GLN A 128 1.96 10.50 -2.27
CA GLN A 128 1.73 11.27 -1.04
C GLN A 128 1.96 12.77 -1.28
N TRP A 129 2.97 13.13 -2.06
CA TRP A 129 3.24 14.51 -2.46
C TRP A 129 2.07 15.11 -3.27
N GLY A 130 1.50 14.35 -4.22
CA GLY A 130 0.31 14.75 -4.99
C GLY A 130 -0.90 15.05 -4.10
N LYS A 131 -1.12 14.22 -3.05
CA LYS A 131 -2.18 14.45 -2.05
C LYS A 131 -1.93 15.67 -1.18
N ILE A 132 -0.69 15.89 -0.71
CA ILE A 132 -0.33 17.03 0.13
C ILE A 132 -0.43 18.35 -0.65
N LYS A 133 -0.08 18.34 -1.94
CA LYS A 133 -0.14 19.52 -2.82
C LYS A 133 -1.53 19.75 -3.44
N GLY A 134 -2.49 18.85 -3.25
CA GLY A 134 -3.85 18.96 -3.80
C GLY A 134 -3.92 18.86 -5.32
N VAL A 135 -2.93 18.22 -5.95
CA VAL A 135 -2.83 18.07 -7.42
C VAL A 135 -3.53 16.79 -7.89
N ASP A 136 -3.59 15.77 -7.03
CA ASP A 136 -4.48 14.62 -7.21
C ASP A 136 -5.88 14.98 -6.68
N ARG A 137 -6.82 15.27 -7.58
CA ARG A 137 -8.26 15.31 -7.28
C ARG A 137 -8.89 13.96 -7.53
#